data_AF-A0AAU3NJD6-F1
#
_entry.id   AF-A0AAU3NJD6-F1
#
_cell.length_a   1.000
_cell.length_b   1.000
_cell.length_c   1.000
_cell.angle_alpha   90.00
_cell.angle_beta   90.00
_cell.angle_gamma   90.00
#
_symmetry.space_group_name_H-M   'P 1'
#
loop_
_entity.id
_entity.type
_entity.pdbx_description
1 polymer ?
#
loop_
_entity_poly.entity_id
_entity_poly.type
_entity_poly.pdbx_seq_one_letter_code
_entity_poly.pdbx_strand_id
1 'polypeptide(L)'
;MRDSDGVFTQFYEALRLPDYFGWNWNALRDCLRDLHWLSARHFLITIDDADAVLSESPEEREILFRALNDAAKSWAGQPELPGQEKTTFQAVLLGPPDVQEEMRRELQA
;
A
#
# COMPACT_ATOMS: atom_id res chain seq x y z
N MET A 1 2.99 -6.74 -11.77
CA MET A 1 1.61 -6.52 -11.30
C MET A 1 0.86 -5.75 -12.39
N ARG A 2 0.27 -6.43 -13.39
CA ARG A 2 -0.33 -5.74 -14.57
C ARG A 2 -1.84 -5.52 -14.45
N ASP A 3 -2.50 -6.33 -13.63
CA ASP A 3 -3.93 -6.31 -13.32
C ASP A 3 -4.16 -6.36 -11.80
N SER A 4 -5.41 -6.14 -11.38
CA SER A 4 -5.82 -6.15 -9.98
C SER A 4 -5.58 -7.50 -9.31
N ASP A 5 -5.84 -8.61 -9.98
CA ASP A 5 -5.60 -9.96 -9.44
C ASP A 5 -4.11 -10.20 -9.12
N GLY A 6 -3.21 -9.76 -10.01
CA GLY A 6 -1.78 -9.81 -9.78
C GLY A 6 -1.35 -8.92 -8.61
N VAL A 7 -1.96 -7.74 -8.45
CA VAL A 7 -1.74 -6.89 -7.27
C VAL A 7 -2.18 -7.60 -6.00
N PHE A 8 -3.41 -8.10 -5.96
CA PHE A 8 -3.97 -8.77 -4.79
C PHE A 8 -3.13 -9.98 -4.37
N THR A 9 -2.68 -10.78 -5.33
CA THR A 9 -1.81 -11.93 -5.08
C THR A 9 -0.49 -11.50 -4.44
N GLN A 10 0.18 -10.48 -4.97
CA GLN A 10 1.45 -9.99 -4.42
C GLN A 10 1.29 -9.45 -2.99
N PHE A 11 0.23 -8.69 -2.71
CA PHE A 11 -0.04 -8.21 -1.35
C PHE A 11 -0.41 -9.35 -0.40
N TYR A 12 -1.22 -10.32 -0.86
CA TYR A 12 -1.59 -11.50 -0.09
C TYR A 12 -0.36 -12.27 0.39
N GLU A 13 0.57 -12.55 -0.52
CA GLU A 13 1.79 -13.29 -0.24
C GLU A 13 2.76 -12.48 0.62
N ALA A 14 3.03 -11.21 0.25
CA ALA A 14 4.04 -10.39 0.90
C ALA A 14 3.65 -9.98 2.34
N LEU A 15 2.38 -9.65 2.56
CA LEU A 15 1.88 -9.25 3.88
C LEU A 15 1.26 -10.42 4.67
N ARG A 16 1.29 -11.63 4.10
CA ARG A 16 0.66 -12.83 4.67
C ARG A 16 -0.78 -12.54 5.10
N LEU A 17 -1.56 -12.00 4.17
CA LEU A 17 -2.94 -11.63 4.46
C LEU A 17 -3.75 -12.86 4.92
N PRO A 18 -4.79 -12.67 5.74
CA PRO A 18 -5.58 -13.78 6.26
C PRO A 18 -6.28 -14.59 5.16
N ASP A 19 -6.52 -15.89 5.40
CA ASP A 19 -7.18 -16.79 4.43
C ASP A 19 -8.59 -16.32 3.99
N TYR A 20 -9.25 -15.49 4.81
CA TYR A 20 -10.54 -14.87 4.49
C TYR A 20 -10.42 -13.59 3.65
N PHE A 21 -9.24 -13.27 3.12
CA PHE A 21 -9.02 -12.10 2.29
C PHE A 21 -10.02 -12.05 1.12
N GLY A 22 -10.67 -10.90 0.94
CA GLY A 22 -11.83 -10.76 0.06
C GLY A 22 -11.53 -10.57 -1.43
N TRP A 23 -10.27 -10.57 -1.86
CA TRP A 23 -9.86 -10.42 -3.27
C TRP A 23 -10.48 -9.21 -3.99
N ASN A 24 -10.48 -8.05 -3.32
CA ASN A 24 -10.98 -6.81 -3.87
C ASN A 24 -10.30 -5.60 -3.23
N TRP A 25 -10.45 -4.43 -3.86
CA TRP A 25 -9.84 -3.17 -3.42
C TRP A 25 -10.24 -2.73 -2.00
N ASN A 26 -11.49 -2.97 -1.59
CA ASN A 26 -11.93 -2.64 -0.23
C ASN A 26 -11.23 -3.55 0.80
N ALA A 27 -11.16 -4.85 0.54
CA ALA A 27 -10.47 -5.80 1.40
C ALA A 27 -8.98 -5.47 1.55
N LEU A 28 -8.31 -5.10 0.46
CA LEU A 28 -6.91 -4.68 0.50
C LEU A 28 -6.74 -3.43 1.37
N ARG A 29 -7.57 -2.41 1.15
CA ARG A 29 -7.52 -1.16 1.89
C ARG A 29 -7.74 -1.36 3.39
N ASP A 30 -8.64 -2.26 3.76
CA ASP A 30 -8.91 -2.58 5.16
C ASP A 30 -7.70 -3.31 5.79
N CYS A 31 -7.09 -4.26 5.07
CA CYS A 31 -5.87 -4.93 5.53
C CYS A 31 -4.68 -3.97 5.70
N LEU A 32 -4.49 -3.00 4.79
CA LEU A 32 -3.39 -2.04 4.90
C LEU A 32 -3.52 -1.11 6.13
N ARG A 33 -4.74 -0.89 6.61
CA ARG A 33 -5.01 -0.08 7.80
C ARG A 33 -4.91 -0.86 9.10
N ASP A 34 -4.99 -2.18 9.03
CA ASP A 34 -4.89 -3.07 10.17
C ASP A 34 -4.09 -4.33 9.82
N LEU A 35 -2.82 -4.32 10.22
CA LEU A 35 -1.88 -5.42 10.06
C LEU A 35 -1.65 -6.17 11.38
N HIS A 36 -2.67 -6.29 12.23
CA HIS A 36 -2.53 -6.87 13.59
C HIS A 36 -1.94 -8.29 13.63
N TRP A 37 -2.05 -9.06 12.54
CA TRP A 37 -1.44 -10.41 12.46
C TRP A 37 0.08 -10.38 12.25
N LEU A 38 0.66 -9.24 11.88
CA LEU A 38 2.10 -9.04 11.77
C LEU A 38 2.63 -8.35 13.03
N SER A 39 3.63 -8.95 13.67
CA SER A 39 4.34 -8.32 14.78
C SER A 39 5.51 -7.50 14.25
N ALA A 40 5.26 -6.21 13.95
CA ALA A 40 6.29 -5.27 13.54
C ALA A 40 6.03 -3.86 14.10
N ARG A 41 7.12 -3.14 14.37
CA ARG A 41 7.09 -1.72 14.78
C ARG A 41 7.04 -0.78 13.58
N HIS A 42 7.62 -1.19 12.47
CA HIS A 42 7.74 -0.37 11.28
C HIS A 42 7.39 -1.22 10.07
N PHE A 43 6.29 -0.86 9.41
CA PHE A 43 5.90 -1.41 8.12
C PHE A 43 6.45 -0.50 7.02
N LEU A 44 7.23 -1.08 6.13
CA LEU A 44 7.70 -0.43 4.89
C LEU A 44 7.20 -1.28 3.72
N ILE A 45 6.32 -0.72 2.92
CA ILE A 45 5.87 -1.31 1.66
C ILE A 45 6.64 -0.65 0.53
N THR A 46 7.39 -1.45 -0.21
CA THR A 46 8.08 -1.03 -1.43
C THR A 46 7.33 -1.58 -2.63
N ILE A 47 6.99 -0.71 -3.57
CA ILE A 47 6.46 -1.10 -4.88
C ILE A 47 7.58 -0.85 -5.88
N ASP A 48 8.18 -1.92 -6.37
CA ASP A 48 9.16 -1.89 -7.46
C ASP A 48 8.46 -1.70 -8.81
N ASP A 49 9.15 -1.07 -9.76
CA ASP A 49 8.64 -0.73 -11.11
C ASP A 49 7.23 -0.14 -11.05
N ALA A 50 7.03 0.83 -10.15
CA ALA A 50 5.73 1.36 -9.80
C ALA A 50 5.04 2.11 -10.97
N ASP A 51 5.79 2.48 -12.00
CA ASP A 51 5.30 2.97 -13.30
C ASP A 51 4.62 1.88 -14.13
N ALA A 52 5.08 0.64 -14.02
CA ALA A 52 4.55 -0.53 -14.72
C ALA A 52 3.41 -1.23 -13.95
N VAL A 53 3.21 -0.91 -12.67
CA VAL A 53 2.09 -1.44 -11.88
C VAL A 53 0.78 -0.95 -12.46
N LEU A 54 -0.12 -1.88 -12.78
CA LEU A 54 -1.45 -1.59 -13.34
C LEU A 54 -1.39 -0.65 -14.55
N SER A 55 -0.33 -0.78 -15.38
CA SER A 55 -0.14 0.05 -16.58
C SER A 55 -1.30 -0.06 -17.57
N GLU A 56 -2.07 -1.14 -17.51
CA GLU A 56 -3.25 -1.38 -18.35
C GLU A 56 -4.56 -0.84 -17.73
N SER A 57 -4.51 -0.32 -16.50
CA SER A 57 -5.68 0.18 -15.75
C SER A 57 -5.30 1.34 -14.83
N PRO A 58 -5.12 2.56 -15.39
CA PRO A 58 -4.73 3.75 -14.62
C PRO A 58 -5.68 4.08 -13.46
N GLU A 59 -6.98 3.83 -13.61
CA GLU A 59 -7.96 4.06 -12.56
C GLU A 59 -7.73 3.14 -11.36
N GLU A 60 -7.38 1.87 -11.60
CA GLU A 60 -7.04 0.93 -10.53
C GLU A 60 -5.71 1.28 -9.87
N ARG A 61 -4.75 1.79 -10.65
CA ARG A 61 -3.47 2.28 -10.13
C ARG A 61 -3.69 3.42 -9.13
N GLU A 62 -4.56 4.36 -9.48
CA GLU A 62 -4.95 5.45 -8.60
C GLU A 62 -5.59 4.92 -7.30
N ILE A 63 -6.46 3.90 -7.38
CA ILE A 63 -7.06 3.26 -6.21
C ILE A 63 -5.99 2.65 -5.30
N LEU A 64 -5.00 1.94 -5.86
CA LEU A 64 -3.89 1.37 -5.09
C LEU A 64 -3.08 2.46 -4.37
N PHE A 65 -2.67 3.51 -5.08
CA PHE A 65 -1.86 4.58 -4.51
C PHE A 65 -2.62 5.36 -3.43
N ARG A 66 -3.91 5.65 -3.66
CA ARG A 66 -4.79 6.24 -2.64
C ARG A 66 -4.89 5.33 -1.41
N ALA A 67 -5.05 4.02 -1.59
CA ALA A 67 -5.13 3.07 -0.47
C ALA A 67 -3.84 3.05 0.37
N LEU A 68 -2.66 3.04 -0.26
CA LEU A 68 -1.37 3.11 0.42
C LEU A 68 -1.18 4.44 1.19
N ASN A 69 -1.53 5.56 0.56
CA ASN A 69 -1.46 6.88 1.19
C ASN A 69 -2.41 7.02 2.38
N ASP A 70 -3.65 6.53 2.23
CA ASP A 70 -4.64 6.53 3.30
C ASP A 70 -4.21 5.65 4.48
N ALA A 71 -3.62 4.49 4.21
CA ALA A 71 -3.03 3.65 5.25
C ALA A 71 -1.93 4.42 5.99
N ALA A 72 -0.95 4.98 5.27
CA ALA A 72 0.13 5.77 5.87
C ALA A 72 -0.40 6.91 6.76
N LYS A 73 -1.40 7.67 6.29
CA LYS A 73 -2.07 8.71 7.09
C LYS A 73 -2.78 8.16 8.31
N SER A 74 -3.49 7.04 8.19
CA SER A 74 -4.19 6.39 9.29
C SER A 74 -3.24 5.97 10.40
N TRP A 75 -2.12 5.33 10.06
CA TRP A 75 -1.09 4.91 11.02
C TRP A 75 -0.39 6.11 11.66
N ALA A 76 -0.08 7.15 10.88
CA ALA A 76 0.54 8.37 11.40
C ALA A 76 -0.37 9.14 12.38
N GLY A 77 -1.69 9.07 12.16
CA GLY A 77 -2.71 9.72 12.99
C GLY A 77 -3.14 8.94 14.24
N GLN A 78 -2.60 7.74 14.49
CA GLN A 78 -2.92 6.98 15.70
C GLN A 78 -2.42 7.70 16.95
N PRO A 79 -3.23 7.77 18.02
CA PRO A 79 -2.83 8.40 19.26
C PRO A 79 -1.68 7.65 19.91
N GLU A 80 -0.71 8.39 20.43
CA GLU A 80 0.38 7.82 21.22
C GLU A 80 -0.16 7.46 22.60
N LEU A 81 -0.29 6.16 22.88
CA LEU A 81 -0.75 5.66 24.18
C LEU A 81 0.43 5.48 25.13
N PRO A 82 0.32 5.87 26.42
CA PRO A 82 1.41 5.71 27.38
C PRO A 82 1.87 4.26 27.50
N GLY A 83 3.16 4.01 27.30
CA GLY A 83 3.76 2.68 27.38
C GLY A 83 3.59 1.81 26.12
N GLN A 84 2.95 2.32 25.07
CA GLN A 84 2.87 1.67 23.77
C GLN A 84 3.82 2.36 22.79
N GLU A 85 4.75 1.60 22.23
CA GLU A 85 5.59 2.10 21.15
C GLU A 85 4.75 2.33 19.89
N LYS A 86 4.99 3.45 19.22
CA LYS A 86 4.26 3.85 18.02
C LYS A 86 4.64 2.95 16.85
N THR A 87 3.64 2.31 16.24
CA THR A 87 3.81 1.60 14.99
C THR A 87 3.75 2.58 13.82
N THR A 88 4.68 2.47 12.88
CA THR A 88 4.70 3.32 11.68
C THR A 88 4.42 2.51 10.42
N PHE A 89 3.77 3.13 9.45
CA PHE A 89 3.57 2.57 8.11
C PHE A 89 4.07 3.56 7.07
N GLN A 90 4.90 3.09 6.16
CA GLN A 90 5.45 3.86 5.05
C GLN A 90 5.28 3.08 3.75
N ALA A 91 4.93 3.79 2.68
CA ALA A 91 4.89 3.24 1.33
C ALA A 91 5.87 4.02 0.45
N VAL A 92 6.72 3.29 -0.27
CA VAL A 92 7.73 3.84 -1.18
C VAL A 92 7.48 3.28 -2.57
N LEU A 93 7.31 4.17 -3.54
CA LEU A 93 7.18 3.81 -4.95
C LEU A 93 8.54 3.98 -5.60
N LEU A 94 9.08 2.90 -6.14
CA LEU A 94 10.35 2.87 -6.85
C LEU A 94 10.06 2.82 -8.35
N GLY A 95 10.68 3.72 -9.09
CA GLY A 95 10.55 3.82 -10.54
C GLY A 95 11.78 4.51 -11.12
N PRO A 96 12.03 4.33 -12.44
CA PRO A 96 13.18 4.93 -13.09
C PRO A 96 13.10 6.47 -13.02
N PRO A 97 14.26 7.16 -13.01
CA PRO A 97 14.32 8.59 -12.65
C PRO A 97 13.54 9.51 -13.61
N ASP A 98 13.33 9.07 -14.85
CA ASP A 98 12.58 9.75 -15.90
C ASP A 98 11.07 9.79 -15.65
N VAL A 99 10.50 8.79 -14.96
CA VAL A 99 9.05 8.72 -14.67
C VAL A 99 8.68 9.25 -13.27
N GLN A 100 9.67 9.49 -12.40
CA GLN A 100 9.42 9.91 -11.02
C GLN A 100 8.62 11.22 -10.90
N GLU A 101 8.85 12.18 -11.80
CA GLU A 101 8.15 13.47 -11.74
C GLU A 101 6.70 13.36 -12.22
N GLU A 102 6.43 12.49 -13.21
CA GLU A 102 5.08 12.16 -13.65
C GLU A 102 4.30 11.45 -12.53
N MET A 103 4.91 10.42 -11.94
CA MET A 103 4.34 9.70 -10.80
C MET A 103 4.07 10.62 -9.60
N ARG A 104 4.96 11.57 -9.31
CA ARG A 104 4.74 12.56 -8.24
C ARG A 104 3.51 13.42 -8.51
N ARG A 105 3.28 13.82 -9.77
CA ARG A 105 2.09 14.60 -10.14
C ARG A 105 0.81 13.80 -9.99
N GLU A 106 0.83 12.53 -10.39
CA GLU A 106 -0.33 11.63 -10.23
C GLU A 106 -0.73 11.47 -8.76
N LEU A 107 0.24 11.39 -7.85
CA LEU A 107 -0.03 11.31 -6.41
C LEU A 107 -0.57 12.62 -5.79
N GLN A 108 -0.40 13.75 -6.48
CA GLN A 108 -0.79 15.09 -6.01
C GLN A 108 -2.06 15.63 -6.69
N ALA A 109 -2.58 14.93 -7.70
CA ALA A 109 -3.81 15.27 -8.41
C ALA A 109 -5.07 14.81 -7.64
#